data_AF-A0A2Z4VA93-F1
#
_entry.id   AF-A0A2Z4VA93-F1
#
_cell.length_a   1.000
_cell.length_b   1.000
_cell.length_c   1.000
_cell.angle_alpha   90.00
_cell.angle_beta   90.00
_cell.angle_gamma   90.00
#
_symmetry.space_group_name_H-M   'P 1'
#
loop_
_entity.id
_entity.type
_entity.pdbx_description
1 polymer ?
#
loop_
_entity_poly.entity_id
_entity_poly.type
_entity_poly.pdbx_seq_one_letter_code
_entity_poly.pdbx_strand_id
1 'polypeptide(L)'
;MVSGEHLAAFCVELAQEAADEEPHTSARNGFPGIVTAVTLGKVSAQVEIQAGPHRVVSLLTREAVEELGLEAGVQAVARVKSTSVHIDLG
;
A
#
# COMPACT_ATOMS: atom_id res chain seq x y z
N MET A 1 4.97 -14.39 18.82
CA MET A 1 4.23 -13.84 17.66
C MET A 1 4.67 -12.39 17.49
N VAL A 2 5.03 -11.98 16.28
CA VAL A 2 5.38 -10.57 15.98
C VAL A 2 4.09 -9.78 15.78
N SER A 3 4.00 -8.55 16.29
CA SER A 3 2.83 -7.68 16.06
C SER A 3 2.84 -7.11 14.64
N GLY A 4 1.66 -6.81 14.10
CA GLY A 4 1.52 -6.22 12.76
C GLY A 4 2.25 -4.88 12.62
N GLU A 5 2.22 -4.05 13.67
CA GLU A 5 2.95 -2.77 13.71
C GLU A 5 4.47 -2.95 13.58
N HIS A 6 5.07 -3.90 14.30
CA HIS A 6 6.50 -4.17 14.20
C HIS A 6 6.88 -4.75 12.83
N LEU A 7 6.00 -5.56 12.23
CA LEU A 7 6.20 -6.07 10.87
C LEU A 7 6.14 -4.93 9.84
N ALA A 8 5.19 -4.01 9.98
CA ALA A 8 5.07 -2.85 9.09
C ALA A 8 6.30 -1.95 9.16
N ALA A 9 6.76 -1.62 10.37
CA ALA A 9 7.97 -0.82 10.56
C ALA A 9 9.21 -1.47 9.92
N PHE A 10 9.38 -2.77 10.12
CA PHE A 10 10.49 -3.53 9.54
C PHE A 10 10.44 -3.57 8.00
N CYS A 11 9.26 -3.70 7.39
CA CYS A 11 9.12 -3.67 5.93
C CYS A 11 9.49 -2.30 5.32
N VAL A 12 9.21 -1.20 6.03
CA VAL A 12 9.61 0.14 5.59
C VAL A 12 11.13 0.29 5.58
N GLU A 13 11.79 -0.20 6.63
CA GLU A 13 13.26 -0.20 6.74
C GLU A 13 13.91 -1.05 5.63
N LEU A 14 13.44 -2.27 5.41
CA LEU A 14 13.92 -3.14 4.33
C LEU A 14 13.76 -2.54 2.93
N ALA A 15 12.63 -1.84 2.68
CA ALA A 15 12.39 -1.22 1.38
C ALA A 15 13.36 -0.07 1.07
N GLN A 16 13.96 0.55 2.10
CA GLN A 16 15.00 1.57 1.90
C GLN A 16 16.33 0.96 1.42
N GLU A 17 16.53 -0.35 1.61
CA GLU A 17 17.79 -1.07 1.31
C GLU A 17 17.69 -2.04 0.13
N ALA A 18 16.48 -2.37 -0.34
CA ALA A 18 16.25 -3.38 -1.39
C ALA A 18 16.22 -2.79 -2.81
N ALA A 19 16.94 -3.43 -3.73
CA ALA A 19 16.84 -3.24 -5.18
C ALA A 19 15.75 -4.16 -5.77
N ASP A 20 15.05 -3.67 -6.81
CA ASP A 20 13.86 -4.26 -7.44
C ASP A 20 13.93 -5.77 -7.73
N GLU A 21 13.10 -6.57 -7.04
CA GLU A 21 12.61 -7.85 -7.56
C GLU A 21 11.09 -7.72 -7.83
N GLU A 22 10.72 -7.65 -9.12
CA GLU A 22 9.31 -7.55 -9.55
C GLU A 22 8.63 -8.93 -9.59
N PRO A 23 7.57 -9.17 -8.82
CA PRO A 23 6.79 -10.40 -8.93
C PRO A 23 5.92 -10.39 -10.20
N HIS A 24 5.96 -11.48 -10.97
CA HIS A 24 5.14 -11.66 -12.18
C HIS A 24 3.64 -11.79 -11.85
N THR A 25 2.85 -10.74 -12.13
CA THR A 25 1.38 -10.74 -11.93
C THR A 25 0.63 -10.32 -13.20
N SER A 26 -0.53 -10.94 -13.44
CA SER A 26 -1.38 -10.67 -14.61
C SER A 26 -2.18 -9.35 -14.49
N ALA A 27 -2.33 -8.82 -13.27
CA ALA A 27 -2.77 -7.44 -13.06
C ALA A 27 -1.57 -6.51 -13.25
N ARG A 28 -1.35 -6.02 -14.47
CA ARG A 28 -0.18 -5.20 -14.84
C ARG A 28 0.05 -3.94 -13.98
N ASN A 29 -0.95 -3.51 -13.19
CA ASN A 29 -0.91 -2.32 -12.33
C ASN A 29 -1.25 -2.63 -10.86
N GLY A 30 -1.01 -3.87 -10.42
CA GLY A 30 -1.17 -4.29 -9.02
C GLY A 30 0.14 -4.20 -8.26
N PHE A 31 0.13 -3.58 -7.09
CA PHE A 31 1.28 -3.38 -6.20
C PHE A 31 1.01 -4.14 -4.89
N PRO A 32 1.41 -5.43 -4.78
CA PRO A 32 1.33 -6.18 -3.54
C PRO A 32 2.25 -5.56 -2.48
N GLY A 33 1.76 -5.44 -1.25
CA GLY A 33 2.50 -4.79 -0.19
C GLY A 33 1.87 -4.98 1.19
N ILE A 34 2.40 -4.23 2.14
CA ILE A 34 1.88 -4.15 3.51
C ILE A 34 1.34 -2.76 3.76
N VAL A 35 0.18 -2.66 4.41
CA VAL A 35 -0.35 -1.40 4.90
C VAL A 35 0.58 -0.90 5.99
N THR A 36 1.14 0.29 5.83
CA THR A 36 2.06 0.88 6.80
C THR A 36 1.40 1.94 7.66
N ALA A 37 0.36 2.59 7.15
CA ALA A 37 -0.42 3.58 7.90
C ALA A 37 -1.86 3.69 7.40
N VAL A 38 -2.76 3.98 8.32
CA VAL A 38 -4.16 4.33 8.05
C VAL A 38 -4.51 5.58 8.83
N THR A 39 -4.87 6.66 8.13
CA THR A 39 -5.33 7.90 8.74
C THR A 39 -6.82 8.06 8.47
N LEU A 40 -7.64 7.89 9.51
CA LEU A 40 -9.09 8.02 9.40
C LEU A 40 -9.53 9.48 9.55
N GLY A 41 -10.21 10.00 8.53
CA GLY A 41 -10.97 11.23 8.61
C GLY A 41 -12.44 10.98 8.98
N LYS A 42 -13.28 12.00 8.79
CA LYS A 42 -14.74 11.92 9.04
C LYS A 42 -15.49 11.15 7.95
N VAL A 43 -15.04 11.24 6.70
CA VAL A 43 -15.72 10.66 5.51
C VAL A 43 -14.73 9.88 4.65
N SER A 44 -13.50 10.37 4.57
CA SER A 44 -12.41 9.71 3.86
C SER A 44 -11.35 9.18 4.81
N ALA A 45 -10.53 8.28 4.31
CA ALA A 45 -9.35 7.77 4.98
C ALA A 45 -8.19 7.67 3.99
N GLN A 46 -7.00 8.02 4.46
CA GLN A 46 -5.75 7.82 3.72
C GLN A 46 -5.15 6.48 4.15
N VAL A 47 -4.80 5.64 3.18
CA VAL A 47 -4.13 4.36 3.40
C VAL A 47 -2.80 4.38 2.65
N GLU A 48 -1.74 3.98 3.34
CA GLU A 48 -0.40 3.87 2.79
C GLU A 48 0.02 2.42 2.71
N ILE A 49 0.56 2.01 1.56
CA ILE A 49 1.04 0.66 1.31
C ILE A 49 2.50 0.76 0.88
N GLN A 50 3.37 0.00 1.55
CA GLN A 50 4.73 -0.27 1.07
C GLN A 50 4.71 -1.49 0.16
N ALA A 51 5.00 -1.29 -1.12
CA ALA A 51 4.98 -2.33 -2.16
C ALA A 51 6.34 -2.37 -2.86
N GLY A 52 7.21 -3.29 -2.43
CA GLY A 52 8.61 -3.30 -2.86
C GLY A 52 9.28 -1.97 -2.50
N PRO A 53 10.02 -1.32 -3.41
CA PRO A 53 10.62 0.01 -3.16
C PRO A 53 9.62 1.17 -3.28
N HIS A 54 8.37 0.91 -3.69
CA HIS A 54 7.38 1.96 -3.93
C HIS A 54 6.46 2.17 -2.72
N ARG A 55 6.23 3.44 -2.38
CA ARG A 55 5.17 3.84 -1.44
C ARG A 55 3.95 4.28 -2.23
N VAL A 56 2.84 3.54 -2.08
CA VAL A 56 1.56 3.86 -2.72
C VAL A 56 0.62 4.46 -1.67
N VAL A 57 0.04 5.62 -1.99
CA VAL A 57 -0.96 6.28 -1.13
C VAL A 57 -2.29 6.27 -1.84
N SER A 58 -3.33 5.79 -1.14
CA SER A 58 -4.70 5.76 -1.64
C SER A 58 -5.63 6.53 -0.71
N LEU A 59 -6.60 7.21 -1.31
CA LEU A 59 -7.71 7.83 -0.60
C LEU A 59 -8.96 6.98 -0.80
N LEU A 60 -9.50 6.47 0.31
CA LEU A 60 -10.70 5.63 0.36
C LEU A 60 -11.78 6.35 1.19
N THR A 61 -13.01 5.86 1.14
CA THR A 61 -13.99 6.26 2.16
C THR A 61 -13.62 5.63 3.49
N ARG A 62 -14.03 6.26 4.59
CA ARG A 62 -13.82 5.72 5.93
C ARG A 62 -14.47 4.34 6.07
N GLU A 63 -15.70 4.21 5.56
CA GLU A 63 -16.48 2.98 5.62
C GLU A 63 -15.77 1.84 4.89
N ALA A 64 -15.16 2.10 3.72
CA ALA A 64 -14.43 1.07 2.98
C ALA A 64 -13.21 0.57 3.75
N VAL A 65 -12.48 1.45 4.45
CA VAL A 65 -11.34 1.07 5.28
C VAL A 65 -11.77 0.18 6.44
N GLU A 66 -12.89 0.53 7.09
CA GLU A 66 -13.46 -0.24 8.20
C GLU A 66 -14.01 -1.61 7.73
N GLU A 67 -14.76 -1.64 6.64
CA GLU A 67 -15.33 -2.88 6.06
C GLU A 67 -14.25 -3.85 5.60
N LEU A 68 -13.16 -3.34 5.03
CA LEU A 68 -12.03 -4.15 4.57
C LEU A 68 -11.07 -4.54 5.70
N GLY A 69 -11.24 -4.00 6.92
CA GLY A 69 -10.35 -4.24 8.05
C GLY A 69 -8.92 -3.77 7.78
N LEU A 70 -8.75 -2.66 7.06
CA LEU A 70 -7.44 -2.13 6.73
C LEU A 70 -6.81 -1.47 7.97
N GLU A 71 -5.67 -2.00 8.38
CA GLU A 71 -4.87 -1.49 9.50
C GLU A 71 -3.37 -1.71 9.21
N ALA A 72 -2.51 -1.01 9.95
CA ALA A 72 -1.07 -1.17 9.80
C ALA A 72 -0.65 -2.63 10.09
N GLY A 73 0.15 -3.21 9.20
CA GLY A 73 0.62 -4.58 9.28
C GLY A 73 -0.17 -5.60 8.44
N VAL A 74 -1.32 -5.20 7.87
CA VAL A 74 -2.11 -6.08 7.00
C VAL A 74 -1.54 -6.10 5.58
N GLN A 75 -1.51 -7.29 4.97
CA GLN A 75 -1.15 -7.44 3.56
C GLN A 75 -2.29 -6.93 2.67
N ALA A 76 -1.95 -6.11 1.68
CA ALA A 76 -2.90 -5.55 0.72
C ALA A 76 -2.28 -5.47 -0.68
N VAL A 77 -3.12 -5.38 -1.70
CA VAL A 77 -2.68 -5.14 -3.07
C VAL A 77 -3.27 -3.82 -3.53
N ALA A 78 -2.43 -2.79 -3.69
CA ALA A 78 -2.88 -1.54 -4.26
C ALA A 78 -3.12 -1.74 -5.77
N ARG A 79 -4.31 -1.42 -6.27
CA ARG A 79 -4.63 -1.55 -7.70
C ARG A 79 -4.99 -0.20 -8.27
N VAL A 80 -4.24 0.22 -9.29
CA VAL A 80 -4.55 1.45 -10.02
C VAL A 80 -5.38 1.10 -11.25
N LYS A 81 -6.51 1.79 -11.43
CA LYS A 81 -7.34 1.62 -12.62
C LYS A 81 -6.52 2.01 -13.85
N SER A 82 -6.38 1.10 -14.82
CA SER A 82 -5.48 1.28 -15.97
C SER A 82 -5.75 2.52 -16.82
N THR A 83 -6.96 3.09 -16.73
CA THR A 83 -7.35 4.33 -17.44
C THR A 83 -6.93 5.61 -16.73
N SER A 84 -6.25 5.53 -15.59
CA SER A 84 -5.92 6.68 -14.73
C SER A 84 -4.40 6.84 -14.53
N VAL A 85 -3.63 6.58 -15.58
CA VAL A 85 -2.18 6.76 -15.59
C VAL A 85 -1.85 8.04 -16.36
N HIS A 86 -1.12 8.95 -15.72
CA HIS A 86 -0.55 10.13 -16.36
C HIS A 86 0.95 9.88 -16.59
N ILE A 87 1.41 10.14 -17.81
CA ILE A 87 2.83 10.09 -18.17
C ILE A 87 3.30 11.53 -18.29
N ASP A 88 4.38 11.86 -17.61
CA ASP A 88 5.08 13.14 -17.75
C ASP A 88 6.53 12.87 -18.14
N LEU A 89 7.12 13.79 -18.91
CA LEU A 89 8.55 13.76 -19.22
C LEU A 89 9.23 14.70 -18.24
N GLY A 90 10.03 14.13 -17.33
CA GLY A 90 10.99 14.88 -16.52
C GLY A 90 12.18 15.34 -17.35
#